data_AF-A0A2A5X132-F1
#
_entry.id   AF-A0A2A5X132-F1
#
_cell.length_a   1.000
_cell.length_b   1.000
_cell.length_c   1.000
_cell.angle_alpha   90.00
_cell.angle_beta   90.00
_cell.angle_gamma   90.00
#
_symmetry.space_group_name_H-M   'P 1'
#
loop_
_entity.id
_entity.type
_entity.pdbx_description
1 polymer ?
#
loop_
_entity_poly.entity_id
_entity_poly.type
_entity_poly.pdbx_seq_one_letter_code
_entity_poly.pdbx_strand_id
1 'polypeptide(L)'
;MTSRLHRQLVLIFVLLLLAGCQTLNQKPDAPRSEIRFYTINSLDQQRELSWLPKRHAEGCFNLPVSLRVFRIAQTGFTSCSIYHSKDCAAVHIQPMVWSGKSRKNSDKQEPTFKMTEGAMWLFSRGREAAVRSWQCSR
;
A
#
# COMPACT_ATOMS: atom_id res chain seq x y z
N MET A 1 -43.76 18.74 44.42
CA MET A 1 -43.67 18.53 42.94
C MET A 1 -42.23 18.39 42.42
N THR A 2 -41.19 18.81 43.15
CA THR A 2 -39.78 18.82 42.71
C THR A 2 -39.09 17.44 42.67
N SER A 3 -39.51 16.49 43.51
CA SER A 3 -38.90 15.16 43.62
C SER A 3 -39.10 14.26 42.38
N ARG A 4 -40.24 14.39 41.66
CA ARG A 4 -40.51 13.58 40.46
C ARG A 4 -39.64 13.98 39.27
N LEU A 5 -39.37 15.28 39.09
CA LEU A 5 -38.52 15.80 38.01
C LEU A 5 -37.08 15.33 38.17
N HIS A 6 -36.56 15.34 39.40
CA HIS A 6 -35.19 14.92 39.69
C HIS A 6 -34.98 13.42 39.39
N ARG A 7 -35.98 12.60 39.72
CA ARG A 7 -35.96 11.16 39.46
C ARG A 7 -36.00 10.83 37.96
N GLN A 8 -36.72 11.64 37.17
CA GLN A 8 -36.75 11.49 35.70
C GLN A 8 -35.42 11.90 35.06
N LEU A 9 -34.78 12.98 35.53
CA LEU A 9 -33.48 13.41 35.04
C LEU A 9 -32.38 12.37 35.29
N VAL A 10 -32.38 11.75 36.48
CA VAL A 10 -31.42 10.67 36.79
C VAL A 10 -31.63 9.46 35.90
N LEU A 11 -32.89 9.07 35.63
CA LEU A 11 -33.19 7.94 34.74
C LEU A 11 -32.74 8.21 33.30
N ILE A 12 -32.95 9.42 32.79
CA ILE A 12 -32.49 9.83 31.45
C ILE A 12 -30.96 9.80 31.38
N PHE A 13 -30.27 10.28 32.41
CA PHE A 13 -28.82 10.27 32.48
C PHE A 13 -28.23 8.84 32.49
N VAL A 14 -28.85 7.92 33.24
CA VAL A 14 -28.47 6.50 33.27
C VAL A 14 -28.71 5.83 31.90
N LEU A 15 -29.82 6.13 31.23
CA LEU A 15 -30.12 5.61 29.89
C LEU A 15 -29.11 6.11 28.84
N LEU A 16 -28.67 7.36 28.93
CA LEU A 16 -27.65 7.93 28.04
C LEU A 16 -26.27 7.30 28.25
N LEU A 17 -25.92 6.96 29.51
CA LEU A 17 -24.66 6.25 29.80
C LEU A 17 -24.65 4.80 29.27
N LEU A 18 -25.81 4.14 29.22
CA LEU A 18 -25.92 2.77 28.72
C LEU A 18 -25.90 2.66 27.18
N ALA A 19 -26.17 3.75 26.45
CA ALA A 19 -26.12 3.77 24.99
C ALA A 19 -24.70 3.96 24.40
N GLY A 20 -23.68 4.16 25.24
CA GLY A 20 -22.33 4.56 24.84
C GLY A 20 -21.39 3.47 24.31
N CYS A 21 -21.83 2.21 24.17
CA CYS A 21 -21.00 1.13 23.64
C CYS A 21 -21.72 0.33 22.56
N GLN A 22 -22.07 0.98 21.46
CA GLN A 22 -22.23 0.27 20.19
C GLN A 22 -20.87 0.28 19.49
N THR A 23 -20.01 -0.69 19.84
CA THR A 23 -18.88 -1.01 18.99
C THR A 23 -19.44 -1.52 17.67
N LEU A 24 -19.45 -0.64 16.68
CA LEU A 24 -19.77 -0.98 15.30
C LEU A 24 -18.81 -2.11 14.91
N ASN A 25 -19.31 -3.34 14.85
CA ASN A 25 -18.61 -4.50 14.30
C ASN A 25 -18.45 -4.25 12.79
N GLN A 26 -17.56 -3.32 12.42
CA GLN A 26 -17.09 -3.21 11.06
C GLN A 26 -16.26 -4.45 10.81
N LYS A 27 -16.82 -5.36 10.03
CA LYS A 27 -16.05 -6.39 9.33
C LYS A 27 -14.87 -5.64 8.70
N PRO A 28 -13.61 -6.00 8.99
CA PRO A 28 -12.49 -5.30 8.38
C PRO A 28 -12.68 -5.39 6.86
N ASP A 29 -12.76 -4.24 6.20
CA ASP A 29 -12.77 -4.17 4.74
C ASP A 29 -11.65 -5.07 4.24
N ALA A 30 -11.93 -5.89 3.22
CA ALA A 30 -10.93 -6.75 2.61
C ALA A 30 -9.65 -5.93 2.34
N PRO A 31 -8.45 -6.47 2.60
CA PRO A 31 -7.21 -5.69 2.54
C PRO A 31 -7.13 -4.99 1.19
N ARG A 32 -7.19 -3.67 1.23
CA ARG A 32 -7.27 -2.84 0.03
C ARG A 32 -5.99 -3.04 -0.78
N SER A 33 -6.12 -3.39 -2.06
CA SER A 33 -4.98 -3.49 -2.97
C SER A 33 -4.21 -2.16 -2.97
N GLU A 34 -2.89 -2.23 -2.93
CA GLU A 34 -2.05 -1.04 -2.82
C GLU A 34 -0.63 -1.29 -3.33
N ILE A 35 -0.08 -0.29 -4.02
CA ILE A 35 1.34 -0.22 -4.36
C ILE A 35 1.98 1.01 -3.70
N ARG A 36 3.18 0.86 -3.14
CA ARG A 36 3.91 1.92 -2.43
C ARG A 36 5.33 2.01 -2.95
N PHE A 37 5.78 3.22 -3.22
CA PHE A 37 7.14 3.48 -3.71
C PHE A 37 7.95 4.15 -2.61
N TYR A 38 9.22 3.78 -2.49
CA TYR A 38 10.12 4.33 -1.48
C TYR A 38 11.34 4.93 -2.16
N THR A 39 11.73 6.14 -1.75
CA THR A 39 13.02 6.75 -2.06
C THR A 39 14.00 6.48 -0.92
N ILE A 40 15.29 6.67 -1.16
CA ILE A 40 16.33 6.58 -0.13
C ILE A 40 17.24 7.81 -0.20
N ASN A 41 17.75 8.27 0.93
CA ASN A 41 18.75 9.34 0.96
C ASN A 41 20.18 8.79 1.12
N SER A 42 21.17 9.68 1.19
CA SER A 42 22.59 9.32 1.37
C SER A 42 22.92 8.71 2.73
N LEU A 43 22.01 8.81 3.71
CA LEU A 43 22.13 8.21 5.05
C LEU A 43 21.35 6.90 5.15
N ASP A 44 21.00 6.28 4.02
CA ASP A 44 20.20 5.06 3.92
C ASP A 44 18.79 5.15 4.54
N GLN A 45 18.28 6.36 4.76
CA GLN A 45 16.93 6.55 5.30
C GLN A 45 15.91 6.48 4.16
N GLN A 46 14.90 5.64 4.38
CA GLN A 46 13.85 5.41 3.41
C GLN A 46 12.66 6.32 3.67
N ARG A 47 12.02 6.78 2.59
CA ARG A 47 10.80 7.58 2.66
C ARG A 47 9.78 7.07 1.66
N GLU A 48 8.56 6.85 2.12
CA GLU A 48 7.45 6.53 1.21
C GLU A 48 7.04 7.76 0.40
N LEU A 49 6.77 7.56 -0.89
CA LEU A 49 6.13 8.53 -1.75
C LEU A 49 4.61 8.53 -1.47
N SER A 50 4.16 9.51 -0.69
CA SER A 50 2.76 9.63 -0.28
C SER A 50 1.82 9.98 -1.44
N TRP A 51 2.27 10.78 -2.40
CA TRP A 51 1.45 11.23 -3.53
C TRP A 51 1.66 10.35 -4.77
N LEU A 52 1.14 9.13 -4.71
CA LEU A 52 1.10 8.20 -5.84
C LEU A 52 -0.36 8.08 -6.34
N PRO A 53 -0.73 8.71 -7.46
CA PRO A 53 -2.11 8.65 -7.95
C PRO A 53 -2.48 7.22 -8.30
N LYS A 54 -3.74 6.81 -8.10
CA LYS A 54 -4.24 5.48 -8.51
C LYS A 54 -3.47 4.29 -7.90
N ARG A 55 -2.79 4.48 -6.76
CA ARG A 55 -2.04 3.41 -6.04
C ARG A 55 -2.87 2.20 -5.60
N HIS A 56 -4.20 2.30 -5.63
CA HIS A 56 -5.14 1.23 -5.25
C HIS A 56 -5.90 0.62 -6.43
N ALA A 57 -5.63 1.08 -7.66
CA ALA A 57 -6.36 0.67 -8.85
C ALA A 57 -5.54 -0.31 -9.70
N GLU A 58 -6.25 -1.18 -10.40
CA GLU A 58 -5.68 -2.03 -11.45
C GLU A 58 -5.52 -1.23 -12.75
N GLY A 59 -4.62 -1.69 -13.61
CA GLY A 59 -4.33 -1.06 -14.90
C GLY A 59 -2.96 -0.40 -14.95
N CYS A 60 -2.70 0.31 -16.04
CA CYS A 60 -1.45 1.02 -16.29
C CYS A 60 -1.60 2.50 -15.92
N PHE A 61 -0.63 3.04 -15.19
CA PHE A 61 -0.63 4.43 -14.77
C PHE A 61 0.73 5.08 -14.97
N ASN A 62 0.70 6.29 -15.53
CA ASN A 62 1.85 7.13 -15.73
C ASN A 62 2.08 8.03 -14.51
N LEU A 63 3.34 8.23 -14.15
CA LEU A 63 3.71 9.33 -13.26
C LEU A 63 3.61 10.66 -14.02
N PRO A 64 3.54 11.83 -13.36
CA PRO A 64 3.69 13.11 -14.04
C PRO A 64 5.15 13.37 -14.43
N VAL A 65 6.10 12.92 -13.62
CA VAL A 65 7.55 13.05 -13.82
C VAL A 65 8.25 11.71 -13.58
N SER A 66 9.49 11.55 -14.05
CA SER A 66 10.27 10.37 -13.67
C SER A 66 10.72 10.48 -12.22
N LEU A 67 10.54 9.41 -11.45
CA LEU A 67 10.94 9.35 -10.04
C LEU A 67 12.05 8.32 -9.86
N ARG A 68 13.09 8.69 -9.10
CA ARG A 68 14.14 7.76 -8.69
C ARG A 68 13.66 7.00 -7.47
N VAL A 69 13.43 5.69 -7.64
CA VAL A 69 12.84 4.82 -6.62
C VAL A 69 13.89 3.83 -6.15
N PHE A 70 13.92 3.57 -4.85
CA PHE A 70 14.78 2.60 -4.19
C PHE A 70 14.13 1.23 -4.10
N ARG A 71 12.92 1.18 -3.55
CA ARG A 71 12.17 -0.08 -3.40
C ARG A 71 10.68 0.11 -3.56
N ILE A 72 9.99 -0.99 -3.77
CA ILE A 72 8.55 -1.03 -3.98
C ILE A 72 7.93 -2.07 -3.07
N ALA A 73 6.74 -1.75 -2.55
CA ALA A 73 5.87 -2.67 -1.86
C ALA A 73 4.56 -2.79 -2.65
N GLN A 74 4.00 -4.00 -2.72
CA GLN A 74 2.64 -4.18 -3.20
C GLN A 74 1.92 -5.20 -2.31
N THR A 75 0.64 -4.95 -2.05
CA THR A 75 -0.27 -5.83 -1.31
C THR A 75 -1.60 -5.96 -2.02
N GLY A 76 -2.23 -7.14 -1.97
CA GLY A 76 -3.59 -7.34 -2.48
C GLY A 76 -3.75 -7.22 -4.00
N PHE A 77 -2.65 -7.11 -4.76
CA PHE A 77 -2.63 -7.32 -6.21
C PHE A 77 -2.01 -8.69 -6.50
N THR A 78 -2.50 -9.36 -7.53
CA THR A 78 -1.92 -10.63 -8.02
C THR A 78 -0.52 -10.38 -8.55
N SER A 79 -0.32 -9.32 -9.32
CA SER A 79 1.02 -8.90 -9.74
C SER A 79 1.11 -7.42 -10.06
N CYS A 80 2.30 -6.84 -9.92
CA CYS A 80 2.62 -5.51 -10.42
C CYS A 80 3.94 -5.49 -11.20
N SER A 81 4.05 -4.60 -12.18
CA SER A 81 5.20 -4.38 -13.03
C SER A 81 5.56 -2.90 -13.08
N ILE A 82 6.85 -2.61 -13.23
CA ILE A 82 7.42 -1.25 -13.13
C ILE A 82 8.17 -0.93 -14.40
N TYR A 83 8.06 0.30 -14.89
CA TYR A 83 8.59 0.67 -16.19
C TYR A 83 9.38 1.98 -16.12
N HIS A 84 10.46 2.08 -16.90
CA HIS A 84 11.23 3.33 -17.03
C HIS A 84 10.69 4.27 -18.10
N SER A 85 9.73 3.83 -18.92
CA SER A 85 8.98 4.65 -19.87
C SER A 85 7.54 4.87 -19.41
N LYS A 86 6.81 5.71 -20.14
CA LYS A 86 5.35 5.78 -20.01
C LYS A 86 4.68 4.55 -20.63
N ASP A 87 3.38 4.43 -20.36
CA ASP A 87 2.41 3.58 -21.06
C ASP A 87 2.66 2.08 -20.92
N CYS A 88 3.45 1.68 -19.91
CA CYS A 88 3.69 0.28 -19.54
C CYS A 88 4.12 -0.61 -20.70
N ALA A 89 4.90 -0.05 -21.63
CA ALA A 89 5.43 -0.80 -22.76
C ALA A 89 6.37 -1.90 -22.27
N ALA A 90 6.10 -3.15 -22.67
CA ALA A 90 6.78 -4.35 -22.18
C ALA A 90 8.30 -4.31 -22.38
N VAL A 91 8.80 -3.64 -23.43
CA VAL A 91 10.24 -3.47 -23.69
C VAL A 91 10.95 -2.60 -22.64
N HIS A 92 10.21 -1.83 -21.86
CA HIS A 92 10.73 -0.90 -20.86
C HIS A 92 10.50 -1.35 -19.42
N ILE A 93 10.11 -2.62 -19.21
CA ILE A 93 9.89 -3.19 -17.89
C ILE A 93 11.21 -3.31 -17.11
N GLN A 94 11.16 -2.97 -15.83
CA GLN A 94 12.30 -3.06 -14.91
C GLN A 94 12.30 -4.45 -14.24
N PRO A 95 13.42 -5.19 -14.32
CA PRO A 95 13.56 -6.44 -13.59
C PRO A 95 13.75 -6.20 -12.09
N MET A 96 12.91 -6.84 -11.28
CA MET A 96 12.82 -6.70 -9.83
C MET A 96 13.26 -7.98 -9.13
N VAL A 97 13.82 -7.86 -7.94
CA VAL A 97 14.23 -8.99 -7.10
C VAL A 97 13.66 -8.85 -5.69
N TRP A 98 13.25 -9.95 -5.08
CA TRP A 98 12.77 -9.94 -3.71
C TRP A 98 13.94 -9.99 -2.73
N SER A 99 13.99 -9.06 -1.79
CA SER A 99 15.02 -9.01 -0.74
C SER A 99 14.51 -9.33 0.66
N GLY A 100 13.22 -9.63 0.81
CA GLY A 100 12.64 -9.98 2.12
C GLY A 100 12.97 -11.41 2.54
N LYS A 101 12.74 -11.73 3.82
CA LYS A 101 12.92 -13.11 4.33
C LYS A 101 12.02 -14.07 3.55
N SER A 102 12.60 -14.90 2.69
CA SER A 102 11.84 -15.94 2.01
C SER A 102 11.65 -17.12 2.97
N ARG A 103 10.46 -17.24 3.58
CA ARG A 103 10.19 -18.33 4.53
C ARG A 103 10.11 -19.71 3.87
N LYS A 104 10.07 -19.82 2.54
CA LYS A 104 9.90 -21.10 1.80
C LYS A 104 10.03 -21.05 0.27
N ASN A 105 10.40 -19.92 -0.36
CA ASN A 105 10.32 -19.78 -1.83
C ASN A 105 11.64 -19.26 -2.43
N SER A 106 12.50 -20.16 -2.92
CA SER A 106 13.77 -19.84 -3.59
C SER A 106 13.57 -18.93 -4.79
N ASP A 107 12.44 -19.09 -5.49
CA ASP A 107 12.19 -18.49 -6.81
C ASP A 107 11.99 -16.97 -6.76
N LYS A 108 11.80 -16.40 -5.56
CA LYS A 108 11.72 -14.95 -5.39
C LYS A 108 13.10 -14.27 -5.45
N GLN A 109 14.20 -15.03 -5.38
CA GLN A 109 15.56 -14.48 -5.46
C GLN A 109 16.03 -14.25 -6.90
N GLU A 110 15.36 -14.83 -7.89
CA GLU A 110 15.64 -14.56 -9.29
C GLU A 110 14.98 -13.25 -9.77
N PRO A 111 15.62 -12.49 -10.65
CA PRO A 111 15.00 -11.32 -11.26
C PRO A 111 13.70 -11.68 -11.99
N THR A 112 12.63 -10.94 -11.71
CA THR A 112 11.32 -11.09 -12.33
C THR A 112 10.79 -9.75 -12.82
N PHE A 113 9.95 -9.80 -13.85
CA PHE A 113 9.22 -8.63 -14.34
C PHE A 113 7.85 -8.45 -13.68
N LYS A 114 7.41 -9.43 -12.88
CA LYS A 114 6.12 -9.43 -12.18
C LYS A 114 6.33 -9.60 -10.68
N MET A 115 6.12 -8.52 -9.93
CA MET A 115 6.18 -8.50 -8.48
C MET A 115 4.88 -9.06 -7.89
N THR A 116 4.96 -10.19 -7.22
CA THR A 116 3.87 -10.71 -6.36
C THR A 116 3.81 -9.93 -5.05
N GLU A 117 2.86 -10.27 -4.18
CA GLU A 117 2.71 -9.60 -2.90
C GLU A 117 4.02 -9.60 -2.09
N GLY A 118 4.33 -8.44 -1.52
CA GLY A 118 5.49 -8.26 -0.65
C GLY A 118 5.97 -6.80 -0.54
N ALA A 119 6.70 -6.52 0.55
CA ALA A 119 7.15 -5.17 0.91
C ALA A 119 8.58 -4.80 0.48
N MET A 120 9.38 -5.75 0.00
CA MET A 120 10.83 -5.62 -0.20
C MET A 120 11.27 -5.96 -1.63
N TRP A 121 10.56 -5.45 -2.64
CA TRP A 121 10.99 -5.56 -4.03
C TRP A 121 12.03 -4.48 -4.35
N LEU A 122 13.20 -4.90 -4.81
CA LEU A 122 14.30 -4.04 -5.23
C LEU A 122 14.50 -4.14 -6.74
N PHE A 123 15.15 -3.15 -7.33
CA PHE A 123 15.62 -3.25 -8.70
C PHE A 123 16.78 -4.24 -8.77
N SER A 124 16.75 -5.16 -9.74
CA SER A 124 17.84 -6.13 -9.92
C SER A 124 19.15 -5.47 -10.40
N ARG A 125 19.04 -4.32 -11.07
CA ARG A 125 20.16 -3.57 -11.63
C ARG A 125 20.37 -2.27 -10.86
N GLY A 126 21.12 -2.39 -9.77
CA GLY A 126 21.53 -1.25 -8.96
C GLY A 126 20.58 -0.93 -7.81
N ARG A 127 20.99 0.06 -7.02
CA ARG A 127 20.32 0.42 -5.77
C ARG A 127 19.00 1.17 -5.98
N GLU A 128 18.90 1.96 -7.04
CA GLU A 128 17.72 2.74 -7.39
C GLU A 128 17.52 2.75 -8.90
N ALA A 129 16.29 2.98 -9.37
CA ALA A 129 16.02 3.16 -10.79
C ALA A 129 15.03 4.28 -11.06
N ALA A 130 15.12 4.84 -12.26
CA ALA A 130 14.12 5.77 -12.79
C ALA A 130 12.85 4.99 -13.14
N VAL A 131 11.72 5.43 -12.57
CA VAL A 131 10.39 4.90 -12.82
C VAL A 131 9.54 5.97 -13.47
N ARG A 132 8.72 5.58 -14.44
CA ARG A 132 7.88 6.50 -15.22
C ARG A 132 6.43 6.02 -15.36
N SER A 133 6.19 4.72 -15.28
CA SER A 133 4.85 4.13 -15.15
C SER A 133 4.88 2.82 -14.36
N TRP A 134 3.71 2.36 -13.94
CA TRP A 134 3.52 1.05 -13.33
C TRP A 134 2.20 0.42 -13.78
N GLN A 135 2.12 -0.90 -13.67
CA GLN A 135 0.92 -1.65 -13.96
C GLN A 135 0.65 -2.66 -12.85
N CYS A 136 -0.61 -2.80 -12.43
CA CYS A 136 -1.03 -3.85 -11.50
C CYS A 136 -2.26 -4.60 -12.03
N SER A 137 -2.36 -5.89 -11.69
CA SER A 137 -3.50 -6.76 -12.02
C SER A 137 -4.00 -7.48 -10.76
N ARG A 138 -5.30 -7.79 -10.72
CA ARG A 138 -5.84 -8.84 -9.84
C ARG A 138 -5.96 -10.17 -10.57
#